data_AF-L7UYZ9-F1
#
_entry.id   AF-L7UYZ9-F1
#
_cell.length_a   1.000
_cell.length_b   1.000
_cell.length_c   1.000
_cell.angle_alpha   90.00
_cell.angle_beta   90.00
_cell.angle_gamma   90.00
#
_symmetry.space_group_name_H-M   'P 1'
#
loop_
_entity.id
_entity.type
_entity.pdbx_description
1 polymer ?
#
loop_
_entity_poly.entity_id
_entity_poly.type
_entity_poly.pdbx_seq_one_letter_code
_entity_poly.pdbx_strand_id
1 'polypeptide(L)'
;SDPNFADKIRHVRDPKARMAVVWAHCKTKTVCETDEPRDETVEGDIDEPKKGHGGCGHIQPTIRKEGLKLFVQYKRPKDEDEDVKSMQPDKRLYTPSEVYTTFKKMSDSDLHLIGLSDEYARP
;
A
#
# COMPACT_ATOMS: atom_id res chain seq x y z
N SER A 1 -6.87 8.16 6.63
CA SER A 1 -8.10 7.72 5.93
C SER A 1 -8.36 8.62 4.73
N ASP A 2 -8.04 8.20 3.50
CA ASP A 2 -8.24 8.99 2.27
C ASP A 2 -9.74 9.01 1.88
N PRO A 3 -10.47 10.15 2.00
CA PRO A 3 -11.90 10.19 1.74
C PRO A 3 -12.24 9.83 0.29
N ASN A 4 -11.39 10.23 -0.65
CA ASN A 4 -11.58 9.91 -2.07
C ASN A 4 -11.51 8.41 -2.35
N PHE A 5 -10.69 7.67 -1.59
CA PHE A 5 -10.62 6.22 -1.68
C PHE A 5 -11.89 5.57 -1.15
N ALA A 6 -12.34 6.00 0.03
CA ALA A 6 -13.55 5.48 0.67
C ALA A 6 -14.79 5.70 -0.22
N ASP A 7 -14.96 6.89 -0.76
CA ASP A 7 -16.08 7.22 -1.64
C ASP A 7 -16.05 6.42 -2.95
N LYS A 8 -14.86 6.22 -3.54
CA LYS A 8 -14.72 5.40 -4.74
C LYS A 8 -15.13 3.96 -4.51
N ILE A 9 -14.79 3.37 -3.36
CA ILE A 9 -15.06 1.96 -3.08
C ILE A 9 -16.50 1.73 -2.63
N ARG A 10 -17.06 2.67 -1.83
CA ARG A 10 -18.42 2.56 -1.27
C ARG A 10 -19.48 2.30 -2.34
N HIS A 11 -19.31 2.87 -3.54
CA HIS A 11 -20.28 2.74 -4.63
C HIS A 11 -20.07 1.49 -5.51
N VAL A 12 -18.96 0.76 -5.34
CA VAL A 12 -18.65 -0.44 -6.12
C VAL A 12 -19.24 -1.67 -5.42
N ARG A 13 -20.44 -2.04 -5.87
CA ARG A 13 -21.18 -3.20 -5.34
C ARG A 13 -20.71 -4.54 -5.91
N ASP A 14 -20.23 -4.56 -7.15
CA ASP A 14 -19.70 -5.78 -7.78
C ASP A 14 -18.34 -6.13 -7.16
N PRO A 15 -18.21 -7.25 -6.42
CA PRO A 15 -16.94 -7.66 -5.81
C PRO A 15 -15.82 -7.82 -6.83
N LYS A 16 -16.13 -8.26 -8.05
CA LYS A 16 -15.11 -8.45 -9.11
C LYS A 16 -14.52 -7.13 -9.58
N ALA A 17 -15.32 -6.06 -9.61
CA ALA A 17 -14.87 -4.74 -10.01
C ALA A 17 -14.07 -4.01 -8.90
N ARG A 18 -14.25 -4.39 -7.63
CA ARG A 18 -13.59 -3.70 -6.49
C ARG A 18 -12.07 -3.71 -6.60
N MET A 19 -11.47 -4.86 -6.92
CA MET A 19 -10.01 -4.97 -7.06
C MET A 19 -9.44 -3.96 -8.07
N ALA A 20 -10.08 -3.79 -9.22
CA ALA A 20 -9.61 -2.86 -10.24
C ALA A 20 -9.63 -1.40 -9.75
N VAL A 21 -10.67 -1.01 -9.00
CA VAL A 21 -10.81 0.33 -8.43
C VAL A 21 -9.79 0.56 -7.31
N VAL A 22 -9.63 -0.41 -6.40
CA VAL A 22 -8.62 -0.34 -5.34
C VAL A 22 -7.22 -0.23 -5.94
N TRP A 23 -6.89 -1.11 -6.89
CA TRP A 23 -5.59 -1.09 -7.57
C TRP A 23 -5.32 0.23 -8.27
N ALA A 24 -6.31 0.78 -8.98
CA ALA A 24 -6.16 2.06 -9.68
C ALA A 24 -5.82 3.23 -8.75
N HIS A 25 -6.34 3.19 -7.51
CA HIS A 25 -6.00 4.18 -6.48
C HIS A 25 -4.64 3.88 -5.82
N CYS A 26 -4.40 2.64 -5.39
CA CYS A 26 -3.20 2.30 -4.62
C CYS A 26 -1.91 2.30 -5.47
N LYS A 27 -1.99 2.06 -6.78
CA LYS A 27 -0.80 2.01 -7.65
C LYS A 27 0.00 3.32 -7.68
N THR A 28 -0.63 4.45 -7.35
CA THR A 28 0.02 5.76 -7.32
C THR A 28 0.60 6.11 -5.94
N LYS A 29 0.27 5.34 -4.90
CA LYS A 29 0.79 5.55 -3.55
C LYS A 29 2.17 4.89 -3.45
N THR A 30 3.22 5.71 -3.42
CA THR A 30 4.62 5.23 -3.39
C THR A 30 5.23 5.20 -1.99
N VAL A 31 4.47 5.57 -0.96
CA VAL A 31 4.87 5.55 0.44
C VAL A 31 3.69 5.03 1.26
N CYS A 32 3.97 4.18 2.26
CA CYS A 32 2.98 3.78 3.26
C CYS A 32 2.91 4.89 4.32
N GLU A 33 1.97 5.81 4.16
CA GLU A 33 1.84 7.01 5.01
C GLU A 33 1.63 6.64 6.49
N THR A 34 2.37 7.28 7.41
CA THR A 34 2.14 7.13 8.85
C THR A 34 1.04 8.06 9.30
N ASP A 35 0.45 7.79 10.46
CA ASP A 35 -0.50 8.72 11.07
C ASP A 35 0.22 9.95 11.64
N GLU A 36 -0.43 11.12 11.56
CA GLU A 36 0.07 12.33 12.21
C GLU A 36 0.13 12.09 13.72
N PRO A 37 1.25 12.43 14.39
CA PRO A 37 1.31 12.32 15.85
C PRO A 37 0.22 13.21 16.47
N ARG A 38 -0.46 12.69 17.50
CA ARG A 38 -1.41 13.50 18.28
C ARG A 38 -0.61 14.58 19.00
N ASP A 39 -0.91 15.85 18.72
CA ASP A 39 -0.36 16.94 19.52
C ASP A 39 -1.14 17.01 20.84
N GLU A 40 -0.49 16.67 21.95
CA GLU A 40 -1.11 16.58 23.28
C GLU A 40 -1.36 17.97 23.92
N THR A 41 -1.16 19.07 23.18
CA THR A 41 -1.16 20.44 23.75
C THR A 41 -2.35 21.34 23.41
N VAL A 42 -3.36 20.85 22.69
CA VAL A 42 -4.55 21.69 22.38
C VAL A 42 -5.72 21.30 23.28
N GLU A 43 -5.71 21.83 24.51
CA GLU A 43 -6.95 22.03 25.26
C GLU A 43 -7.80 23.04 24.49
N GLY A 44 -8.79 22.55 23.74
CA GLY A 44 -9.86 23.37 23.18
C GLY A 44 -9.94 23.42 21.66
N ASP A 45 -10.10 22.27 21.01
CA ASP A 45 -11.12 22.15 19.96
C ASP A 45 -11.53 20.68 19.83
N ILE A 46 -12.84 20.42 19.78
CA ILE A 46 -13.40 19.07 19.63
C ILE A 46 -13.43 18.76 18.12
N ASP A 47 -12.26 18.78 17.49
CA ASP A 47 -12.11 18.15 16.18
C ASP A 47 -11.77 16.69 16.44
N GLU A 48 -12.67 15.77 16.09
CA GLU A 48 -12.46 14.34 16.26
C GLU A 48 -11.07 13.96 15.70
N PRO A 49 -10.20 13.32 16.50
CA PRO A 49 -8.84 13.00 16.06
C PRO A 49 -8.93 12.18 14.78
N LYS A 50 -8.31 12.68 13.70
CA LYS A 50 -8.32 12.03 12.39
C LYS A 50 -7.99 10.55 12.58
N LYS A 51 -8.94 9.67 12.25
CA LYS A 51 -8.72 8.22 12.35
C LYS A 51 -7.54 7.83 11.48
N GLY A 52 -6.48 7.45 12.18
CA GLY A 52 -5.27 6.91 11.61
C GLY A 52 -5.52 5.59 10.88
N HIS A 53 -4.64 5.27 9.95
CA HIS A 53 -4.65 4.08 9.12
C HIS A 53 -3.46 3.15 9.41
N GLY A 54 -2.57 3.50 10.34
CA GLY A 54 -1.53 2.62 10.88
C GLY A 54 -0.38 2.28 9.92
N GLY A 55 -0.10 3.11 8.91
CA GLY A 55 0.99 2.84 7.99
C GLY A 55 2.38 2.94 8.62
N CYS A 56 3.38 2.34 7.95
CA CYS A 56 4.71 2.07 8.52
C CYS A 56 5.83 2.98 7.97
N GLY A 57 5.52 3.99 7.17
CA GLY A 57 6.49 4.95 6.61
C GLY A 57 7.35 4.43 5.45
N HIS A 58 7.31 3.13 5.14
CA HIS A 58 8.19 2.55 4.13
C HIS A 58 7.80 2.97 2.71
N ILE A 59 8.81 3.26 1.89
CA ILE A 59 8.68 3.46 0.44
C ILE A 59 8.17 2.17 -0.19
N GLN A 60 7.14 2.26 -1.03
CA GLN A 60 6.58 1.13 -1.76
C GLN A 60 7.39 0.89 -3.05
N PRO A 61 7.84 -0.34 -3.31
CA PRO A 61 8.58 -0.66 -4.53
C PRO A 61 7.66 -0.67 -5.76
N THR A 62 8.26 -0.46 -6.93
CA THR A 62 7.60 -0.81 -8.20
C THR A 62 7.76 -2.31 -8.46
N ILE A 63 6.66 -3.02 -8.66
CA ILE A 63 6.68 -4.45 -9.00
C ILE A 63 6.60 -4.61 -10.53
N ARG A 64 7.52 -5.39 -11.11
CA ARG A 64 7.60 -5.67 -12.55
C ARG A 64 7.56 -7.18 -12.81
N LYS A 65 6.78 -7.61 -13.79
CA LYS A 65 6.76 -9.00 -14.26
C LYS A 65 7.73 -9.18 -15.43
N GLU A 66 8.60 -10.17 -15.33
CA GLU A 66 9.52 -10.57 -16.39
C GLU A 66 9.45 -12.08 -16.57
N GLY A 67 8.90 -12.53 -17.69
CA GLY A 67 8.57 -13.94 -17.90
C GLY A 67 7.64 -14.46 -16.79
N LEU A 68 8.12 -15.45 -16.05
CA LEU A 68 7.42 -16.06 -14.91
C LEU A 68 7.88 -15.54 -13.54
N LYS A 69 8.68 -14.45 -13.50
CA LYS A 69 9.23 -13.89 -12.27
C LYS A 69 8.69 -12.49 -12.00
N LEU A 70 8.60 -12.13 -10.72
CA LEU A 70 8.31 -10.78 -10.27
C LEU A 70 9.58 -10.15 -9.71
N PHE A 71 9.79 -8.87 -9.99
CA PHE A 71 10.92 -8.10 -9.47
C PHE A 71 10.41 -6.85 -8.75
N VAL A 72 11.00 -6.55 -7.60
CA VAL A 72 10.78 -5.30 -6.87
C VAL A 72 11.91 -4.33 -7.18
N GLN A 73 11.57 -3.07 -7.37
CA GLN A 73 12.53 -2.00 -7.62
C GLN A 73 12.17 -0.78 -6.77
N TYR A 74 13.09 -0.36 -5.90
CA TYR A 74 12.94 0.86 -5.10
C TYR A 74 13.50 2.05 -5.90
N LYS A 75 12.79 3.18 -5.86
CA LYS A 75 13.34 4.44 -6.38
C LYS A 75 14.23 5.04 -5.31
N ARG A 76 15.44 5.45 -5.67
CA ARG A 76 16.33 6.18 -4.75
C ARG A 76 15.74 7.56 -4.45
N PRO A 77 15.80 8.03 -3.19
CA PRO A 77 15.53 9.43 -2.87
C PRO A 77 16.49 10.34 -3.66
N LYS A 78 16.03 11.55 -4.01
CA LYS A 78 16.82 12.50 -4.82
C LYS A 78 18.04 13.07 -4.09
N ASP A 79 18.15 12.88 -2.78
CA ASP A 79 19.11 13.57 -1.92
C ASP A 79 20.34 12.71 -1.52
N GLU A 80 20.46 11.48 -2.01
CA GLU A 80 21.70 10.69 -1.87
C GLU A 80 22.63 10.92 -3.07
N ASP A 81 23.47 11.95 -2.91
CA ASP A 81 24.81 12.22 -3.47
C ASP A 81 25.21 11.78 -4.89
N GLU A 82 25.84 12.76 -5.58
CA GLU A 82 26.38 12.76 -6.93
C GLU A 82 27.50 11.73 -7.23
N ASP A 83 27.89 10.87 -6.27
CA ASP A 83 29.11 10.05 -6.36
C ASP A 83 28.90 8.52 -6.49
N VAL A 84 27.66 8.03 -6.58
CA VAL A 84 27.38 6.59 -6.80
C VAL A 84 26.78 6.34 -8.18
N LYS A 85 27.52 6.71 -9.24
CA LYS A 85 27.15 6.51 -10.65
C LYS A 85 27.12 5.05 -11.15
N SER A 86 27.22 4.05 -10.27
CA SER A 86 27.44 2.65 -10.72
C SER A 86 26.70 1.56 -9.95
N MET A 87 25.67 1.89 -9.16
CA MET A 87 24.75 0.84 -8.68
C MET A 87 23.45 0.90 -9.48
N GLN A 88 23.30 -0.13 -10.32
CA GLN A 88 22.04 -0.49 -10.97
C GLN A 88 20.86 -0.25 -10.02
N PRO A 89 19.69 0.22 -10.51
CA PRO A 89 18.52 0.28 -9.66
C PRO A 89 18.31 -1.08 -8.99
N ASP A 90 18.09 -1.09 -7.67
CA ASP A 90 18.03 -2.29 -6.83
C ASP A 90 16.85 -3.18 -7.21
N LYS A 91 16.99 -3.83 -8.36
CA LYS A 91 16.06 -4.77 -8.94
C LYS A 91 16.33 -6.11 -8.30
N ARG A 92 15.43 -6.51 -7.39
CA ARG A 92 15.53 -7.77 -6.67
C ARG A 92 14.41 -8.69 -7.08
N LEU A 93 14.72 -9.99 -7.23
CA LEU A 93 13.69 -11.01 -7.42
C LEU A 93 12.75 -11.00 -6.21
N TYR A 94 11.45 -10.90 -6.44
CA TYR A 94 10.43 -11.04 -5.42
C TYR A 94 9.99 -12.48 -5.38
N THR A 95 10.42 -13.19 -4.33
CA THR A 95 10.27 -14.64 -4.26
C THR A 95 8.83 -15.04 -3.93
N PRO A 96 8.37 -16.23 -4.35
CA PRO A 96 7.03 -16.72 -3.99
C PRO A 96 6.79 -16.75 -2.48
N SER A 97 7.80 -17.10 -1.69
CA SER A 97 7.71 -17.14 -0.22
C SER A 97 7.46 -15.76 0.39
N GLU A 98 8.07 -14.71 -0.16
CA GLU A 98 7.85 -13.34 0.30
C GLU A 98 6.46 -12.83 -0.10
N VAL A 99 5.99 -13.15 -1.31
CA VAL A 99 4.62 -12.85 -1.74
C VAL A 99 3.61 -13.50 -0.79
N TYR A 100 3.77 -14.80 -0.52
CA TYR A 100 2.91 -15.54 0.41
C TYR A 100 2.93 -14.93 1.81
N THR A 101 4.11 -14.64 2.35
CA THR A 101 4.24 -14.03 3.68
C THR A 101 3.56 -12.66 3.74
N THR A 102 3.58 -11.91 2.63
CA THR A 102 2.93 -10.59 2.54
C THR A 102 1.40 -10.73 2.48
N PHE A 103 0.86 -11.60 1.63
CA PHE A 103 -0.59 -11.81 1.54
C PHE A 103 -1.19 -12.43 2.80
N LYS A 104 -0.43 -13.28 3.51
CA LYS A 104 -0.84 -13.83 4.81
C LYS A 104 -1.10 -12.76 5.88
N LYS A 105 -0.53 -11.56 5.75
CA LYS A 105 -0.76 -10.45 6.69
C LYS A 105 -2.02 -9.65 6.39
N MET A 106 -2.72 -9.92 5.29
CA MET A 106 -3.94 -9.20 4.94
C MET A 106 -5.06 -9.55 5.91
N SER A 107 -5.74 -8.53 6.41
CA SER A 107 -6.90 -8.69 7.29
C SER A 107 -8.15 -9.07 6.50
N ASP A 108 -9.15 -9.64 7.19
CA ASP A 108 -10.43 -10.00 6.56
C ASP A 108 -11.16 -8.76 6.02
N SER A 109 -10.99 -7.61 6.67
CA SER A 109 -11.45 -6.32 6.16
C SER A 109 -10.78 -5.92 4.85
N ASP A 110 -9.47 -6.17 4.69
CA ASP A 110 -8.76 -5.87 3.44
C ASP A 110 -9.22 -6.80 2.31
N LEU A 111 -9.46 -8.08 2.62
CA LEU A 111 -9.99 -9.05 1.66
C LEU A 111 -11.38 -8.61 1.15
N HIS A 112 -12.28 -8.24 2.06
CA HIS A 112 -13.58 -7.72 1.68
C HIS A 112 -13.46 -6.41 0.88
N LEU A 113 -12.49 -5.55 1.24
CA LEU A 113 -12.23 -4.30 0.54
C LEU A 113 -11.94 -4.53 -0.95
N ILE A 114 -11.09 -5.50 -1.27
CA ILE A 114 -10.73 -5.86 -2.66
C ILE A 114 -11.72 -6.81 -3.33
N GLY A 115 -12.75 -7.26 -2.62
CA GLY A 115 -13.81 -8.13 -3.15
C GLY A 115 -13.46 -9.62 -3.15
N LEU A 116 -12.56 -10.06 -2.27
CA LEU A 116 -12.26 -11.46 -2.02
C LEU A 116 -13.09 -12.02 -0.85
N SER A 117 -13.22 -13.35 -0.81
CA SER A 117 -13.82 -14.09 0.30
C SER A 117 -12.73 -14.60 1.24
N ASP A 118 -12.89 -14.30 2.53
CA ASP A 118 -12.06 -14.78 3.62
C ASP A 118 -12.19 -16.29 3.90
N GLU A 119 -13.29 -16.90 3.48
CA GLU A 119 -13.55 -18.35 3.63
C GLU A 119 -13.09 -19.15 2.39
N TYR A 120 -13.41 -18.69 1.18
CA TYR A 120 -13.22 -19.49 -0.04
C TYR A 120 -12.05 -19.04 -0.93
N ALA A 121 -11.50 -17.84 -0.72
CA ALA A 121 -10.57 -17.21 -1.67
C ALA A 121 -9.51 -16.33 -0.99
N ARG A 122 -8.79 -16.87 0.01
CA ARG A 122 -7.64 -16.18 0.62
C ARG A 122 -6.42 -16.19 -0.32
N PRO A 123 -5.78 -15.03 -0.53
CA PRO A 123 -4.60 -14.88 -1.38
C PRO A 123 -3.31 -15.41 -0.74
#